data_AF-A0A847JS72-F1
#
_entry.id   AF-A0A847JS72-F1
#
_cell.length_a   1.000
_cell.length_b   1.000
_cell.length_c   1.000
_cell.angle_alpha   90.00
_cell.angle_beta   90.00
_cell.angle_gamma   90.00
#
_symmetry.space_group_name_H-M   'P 1'
#
loop_
_entity.id
_entity.type
_entity.pdbx_description
1 polymer ?
#
loop_
_entity_poly.entity_id
_entity_poly.type
_entity_poly.pdbx_seq_one_letter_code
_entity_poly.pdbx_strand_id
1 'polypeptide(L)'
;MNVRLGTRRARCRRIRGAMDRWLDSRASHPIPPDVAEHVRECPNCRSYITTWNAVELRLRSARESWPTPDAVQHAMVRMQHPAELPEDWLRRRPAPFGPRLWVVGLASTAAVILAIAIYLGVVLRSNTTLATGRPAPPTISVEAMGAVQRDAPIIAPR
;
A
#
# COMPACT_ATOMS: atom_id res chain seq x y z
N MET A 1 9.33 6.98 29.26
CA MET A 1 9.72 5.79 28.45
C MET A 1 9.45 5.90 26.94
N ASN A 2 8.83 6.96 26.40
CA ASN A 2 8.43 7.02 24.97
C ASN A 2 9.54 7.39 23.96
N VAL A 3 10.62 8.06 24.38
CA VAL A 3 11.67 8.55 23.46
C VAL A 3 12.41 7.41 22.76
N ARG A 4 12.60 6.25 23.42
CA ARG A 4 13.31 5.09 22.84
C ARG A 4 12.53 4.38 21.73
N LEU A 5 11.20 4.55 21.65
CA LEU A 5 10.38 3.94 20.59
C LEU A 5 10.42 4.77 19.30
N GLY A 6 10.48 6.10 19.41
CA GLY A 6 10.58 7.00 18.26
C GLY A 6 11.87 6.80 17.46
N THR A 7 13.01 6.71 18.15
CA THR A 7 14.33 6.51 17.51
C THR A 7 14.44 5.16 16.80
N ARG A 8 13.87 4.09 17.38
CA ARG A 8 13.82 2.77 16.74
C ARG A 8 13.01 2.79 15.44
N ARG A 9 11.82 3.40 15.43
CA ARG A 9 10.98 3.48 14.22
C ARG A 9 11.67 4.23 13.08
N ALA A 10 12.33 5.35 13.38
CA ALA A 10 13.10 6.10 12.40
C ALA A 10 14.28 5.28 11.83
N ARG A 11 15.01 4.54 12.68
CA ARG A 11 16.08 3.63 12.25
C ARG A 11 15.54 2.51 11.37
N CYS A 12 14.47 1.82 11.76
CA CYS A 12 13.86 0.77 10.94
C CYS A 12 13.45 1.26 9.56
N ARG A 13 12.84 2.46 9.47
CA ARG A 13 12.44 3.05 8.17
C ARG A 13 13.64 3.30 7.27
N ARG A 14 14.72 3.87 7.82
CA ARG A 14 15.96 4.12 7.07
C ARG A 14 16.59 2.81 6.58
N ILE A 15 16.67 1.81 7.46
CA ILE A 15 17.26 0.51 7.13
C ILE A 15 16.43 -0.23 6.09
N ARG A 16 15.09 -0.19 6.17
CA ARG A 16 14.22 -0.75 5.13
C ARG A 16 14.47 -0.09 3.78
N GLY A 17 14.52 1.25 3.72
CA GLY A 17 14.83 1.93 2.46
C GLY A 17 16.22 1.61 1.90
N ALA A 18 17.23 1.39 2.75
CA ALA A 18 18.55 0.93 2.31
C ALA A 18 18.51 -0.51 1.80
N MET A 19 17.74 -1.36 2.47
CA MET A 19 17.54 -2.75 2.08
C MET A 19 16.77 -2.87 0.76
N ASP A 20 15.71 -2.10 0.54
CA ASP A 20 14.95 -2.09 -0.72
C ASP A 20 15.87 -1.69 -1.90
N ARG A 21 16.66 -0.62 -1.74
CA ARG A 21 17.66 -0.23 -2.74
C ARG A 21 18.68 -1.34 -3.01
N TRP A 22 19.14 -2.02 -1.97
CA TRP A 22 20.06 -3.15 -2.13
C TRP A 22 19.41 -4.32 -2.88
N LEU A 23 18.15 -4.65 -2.54
CA LEU A 23 17.36 -5.68 -3.20
C LEU A 23 17.10 -5.36 -4.68
N ASP A 24 16.89 -4.10 -5.02
CA ASP A 24 16.71 -3.66 -6.41
C ASP A 24 18.03 -3.69 -7.20
N SER A 25 19.16 -3.44 -6.52
CA SER A 25 20.51 -3.39 -7.13
C SER A 25 21.21 -4.75 -7.31
N ARG A 26 20.50 -5.86 -7.05
CA ARG A 26 20.94 -7.24 -6.74
C ARG A 26 22.05 -7.91 -7.57
N ALA A 27 22.63 -7.27 -8.57
CA ALA A 27 23.59 -7.89 -9.46
C ALA A 27 25.03 -7.99 -8.93
N SER A 28 25.46 -7.24 -7.90
CA SER A 28 26.92 -7.21 -7.65
C SER A 28 27.45 -6.82 -6.25
N HIS A 29 26.62 -6.44 -5.28
CA HIS A 29 27.14 -5.88 -4.01
C HIS A 29 26.73 -6.67 -2.77
N PRO A 30 27.68 -6.91 -1.83
CA PRO A 30 27.35 -7.49 -0.53
C PRO A 30 26.40 -6.58 0.24
N ILE A 31 25.63 -7.16 1.15
CA ILE A 31 24.71 -6.39 2.00
C ILE A 31 25.50 -5.35 2.83
N PRO A 32 25.05 -4.09 2.90
CA PRO A 32 25.71 -3.09 3.73
C PRO A 32 25.81 -3.55 5.20
N PRO A 33 26.96 -3.37 5.86
CA PRO A 33 27.20 -3.92 7.20
C PRO A 33 26.27 -3.33 8.27
N ASP A 34 25.87 -2.07 8.11
CA ASP A 34 24.92 -1.36 8.98
C ASP A 34 23.50 -1.96 8.90
N VAL A 35 23.07 -2.37 7.71
CA VAL A 35 21.82 -3.11 7.50
C VAL A 35 21.90 -4.48 8.16
N ALA A 36 23.00 -5.22 7.94
CA ALA A 36 23.19 -6.56 8.49
C ALA A 36 23.25 -6.57 10.03
N GLU A 37 23.89 -5.59 10.64
CA GLU A 37 23.90 -5.40 12.10
C GLU A 37 22.49 -5.11 12.63
N HIS A 38 21.78 -4.13 12.03
CA HIS A 38 20.45 -3.78 12.50
C HIS A 38 19.44 -4.92 12.38
N VAL A 39 19.49 -5.70 11.30
CA VAL A 39 18.61 -6.87 11.07
C VAL A 39 18.85 -7.95 12.12
N ARG A 40 20.09 -8.14 12.56
CA ARG A 40 20.42 -9.08 13.65
C ARG A 40 19.75 -8.68 14.96
N GLU A 41 19.66 -7.40 15.26
CA GLU A 41 19.10 -6.90 16.52
C GLU A 41 17.59 -6.63 16.48
N CYS A 42 17.04 -6.30 15.30
CA CYS A 42 15.67 -5.81 15.17
C CYS A 42 14.71 -6.91 14.66
N PRO A 43 13.78 -7.42 15.48
CA PRO A 43 12.84 -8.46 15.05
C PRO A 43 11.91 -7.99 13.91
N ASN A 44 11.53 -6.71 13.89
CA ASN A 44 10.68 -6.15 12.83
C ASN A 44 11.36 -6.08 11.46
N CYS A 45 12.68 -5.90 11.44
CA CYS A 45 13.46 -5.92 10.21
C CYS A 45 13.76 -7.36 9.80
N ARG A 46 13.97 -8.27 10.76
CA ARG A 46 14.10 -9.70 10.48
C ARG A 46 12.85 -10.30 9.85
N SER A 47 11.66 -10.04 10.40
CA SER A 47 10.40 -10.50 9.82
C SER A 47 10.20 -9.96 8.41
N TYR A 48 10.61 -8.71 8.15
CA TYR A 48 10.56 -8.13 6.81
C TYR A 48 11.39 -8.93 5.79
N ILE A 49 12.62 -9.32 6.15
CA ILE A 49 13.48 -10.16 5.29
C ILE A 49 12.81 -11.51 5.00
N THR A 50 12.27 -12.15 6.04
CA THR A 50 11.63 -13.46 5.88
C THR A 50 10.43 -13.40 4.93
N THR A 51 9.60 -12.36 5.06
CA THR A 51 8.47 -12.13 4.14
C THR A 51 8.97 -11.91 2.71
N TRP A 52 10.01 -11.09 2.53
CA TRP A 52 10.57 -10.84 1.21
C TRP A 52 11.13 -12.11 0.56
N ASN A 53 11.90 -12.90 1.29
CA ASN A 53 12.44 -14.18 0.80
C ASN A 53 11.32 -15.16 0.40
N ALA A 54 10.22 -15.19 1.16
CA ALA A 54 9.05 -16.01 0.81
C ALA A 54 8.40 -15.54 -0.50
N VAL A 55 8.24 -14.22 -0.69
CA VAL A 55 7.72 -13.65 -1.95
C VAL A 55 8.64 -13.99 -3.12
N GLU A 56 9.94 -13.84 -2.94
CA GLU A 56 10.92 -14.16 -3.99
C GLU A 56 10.88 -15.63 -4.39
N LEU A 57 10.84 -16.56 -3.43
CA LEU A 57 10.72 -17.99 -3.72
C LEU A 57 9.45 -18.30 -4.50
N ARG A 58 8.34 -17.63 -4.18
CA ARG A 58 7.09 -17.77 -4.94
C ARG A 58 7.21 -17.21 -6.35
N LEU A 59 7.86 -16.08 -6.54
CA LEU A 59 8.09 -15.49 -7.87
C LEU A 59 9.02 -16.37 -8.72
N ARG A 60 10.06 -16.99 -8.11
CA ARG A 60 10.93 -17.94 -8.81
C ARG A 60 10.18 -19.21 -9.20
N SER A 61 9.45 -19.80 -8.27
CA SER A 61 8.60 -20.97 -8.55
C SER A 61 7.56 -20.65 -9.63
N ALA A 62 6.94 -19.47 -9.57
CA ALA A 62 6.03 -19.01 -10.61
C ALA A 62 6.76 -18.97 -11.95
N ARG A 63 7.93 -18.30 -12.03
CA ARG A 63 8.78 -18.19 -13.21
C ARG A 63 9.14 -19.55 -13.82
N GLU A 64 9.52 -20.52 -13.00
CA GLU A 64 9.86 -21.89 -13.43
C GLU A 64 8.62 -22.67 -13.88
N SER A 65 7.46 -22.37 -13.31
CA SER A 65 6.17 -22.97 -13.69
C SER A 65 5.47 -22.27 -14.86
N TRP A 66 6.07 -21.22 -15.44
CA TRP A 66 5.48 -20.59 -16.62
C TRP A 66 5.42 -21.62 -17.75
N PRO A 67 4.25 -21.80 -18.38
CA PRO A 67 4.13 -22.75 -19.47
C PRO A 67 5.05 -22.31 -20.61
N THR A 68 5.76 -23.28 -21.19
CA THR A 68 6.55 -23.02 -22.40
C THR A 68 5.61 -22.56 -23.53
N PRO A 69 6.11 -21.78 -24.51
CA PRO A 69 5.30 -21.38 -25.66
C PRO A 69 4.60 -22.57 -26.34
N ASP A 70 5.29 -23.70 -26.44
CA ASP A 70 4.72 -24.94 -26.99
C ASP A 70 3.58 -25.48 -26.12
N ALA A 71 3.73 -25.50 -24.79
CA ALA A 71 2.67 -25.93 -23.88
C ALA A 71 1.43 -25.01 -23.98
N VAL A 72 1.63 -23.70 -24.16
CA VAL A 72 0.54 -22.75 -24.43
C VAL A 72 -0.11 -23.04 -25.78
N GLN A 73 0.67 -23.26 -26.83
CA GLN A 73 0.17 -23.54 -28.16
C GLN A 73 -0.62 -24.86 -28.22
N HIS A 74 -0.12 -25.93 -27.60
CA HIS A 74 -0.85 -27.18 -27.45
C HIS A 74 -2.15 -27.02 -26.66
N ALA A 75 -2.16 -26.19 -25.61
CA ALA A 75 -3.37 -25.87 -24.87
C ALA A 75 -4.38 -25.08 -25.74
N MET A 76 -3.91 -24.13 -26.55
CA MET A 76 -4.76 -23.36 -27.47
C MET A 76 -5.38 -24.23 -28.57
N VAL A 77 -4.60 -25.13 -29.18
CA VAL A 77 -5.11 -26.10 -30.17
C VAL A 77 -6.19 -26.99 -29.53
N ARG A 78 -5.95 -27.48 -28.31
CA ARG A 78 -6.95 -28.29 -27.57
C ARG A 78 -8.24 -27.51 -27.26
N MET A 79 -8.16 -26.20 -27.04
CA MET A 79 -9.34 -25.34 -26.83
C MET A 79 -10.10 -25.02 -28.12
N GLN A 80 -9.44 -25.01 -29.28
CA GLN A 80 -10.08 -24.83 -30.58
C GLN A 80 -10.87 -26.06 -31.06
N HIS A 81 -10.53 -27.26 -30.55
CA HIS A 81 -11.23 -28.51 -30.85
C HIS A 81 -11.96 -29.07 -29.61
N PRO A 82 -12.99 -28.38 -29.09
CA PRO A 82 -13.67 -28.79 -27.86
C PRO A 82 -14.46 -30.11 -28.00
N ALA A 83 -14.73 -30.55 -29.23
CA ALA A 83 -15.47 -31.78 -29.54
C ALA A 83 -14.70 -33.07 -29.21
N GLU A 84 -13.38 -33.00 -28.98
CA GLU A 84 -12.53 -34.16 -28.65
C GLU A 84 -12.18 -34.24 -27.15
N LEU A 85 -12.77 -33.37 -26.32
CA LEU A 85 -12.53 -33.43 -24.89
C LEU A 85 -13.16 -34.71 -24.33
N PRO A 86 -12.39 -35.59 -23.68
CA PRO A 86 -12.93 -36.81 -23.11
C PRO A 86 -13.96 -36.46 -22.03
N GLU A 87 -15.12 -37.12 -22.04
CA GLU A 87 -16.26 -36.81 -21.17
C GLU A 87 -15.91 -36.86 -19.67
N ASP A 88 -14.83 -37.57 -19.31
CA ASP A 88 -14.33 -37.67 -17.94
C ASP A 88 -13.74 -36.33 -17.43
N TRP A 89 -13.31 -35.45 -18.33
CA TRP A 89 -12.79 -34.13 -17.97
C TRP A 89 -13.87 -33.21 -17.38
N LEU A 90 -15.11 -33.30 -17.90
CA LEU A 90 -16.26 -32.57 -17.36
C LEU A 90 -16.64 -33.08 -15.96
N ARG A 91 -16.47 -34.38 -15.69
CA ARG A 91 -16.69 -34.96 -14.34
C ARG A 91 -15.59 -34.62 -13.34
N ARG A 92 -14.34 -34.46 -13.82
CA ARG A 92 -13.19 -34.13 -12.97
C ARG A 92 -13.03 -32.65 -12.68
N ARG A 93 -13.76 -31.75 -13.38
CA ARG A 93 -13.82 -30.35 -12.95
C ARG A 93 -14.41 -30.32 -11.54
N PRO A 94 -13.64 -29.91 -10.51
CA PRO A 94 -14.26 -29.62 -9.23
C PRO A 94 -15.34 -28.58 -9.51
N ALA A 95 -16.60 -28.89 -9.20
CA ALA A 95 -17.69 -27.95 -9.41
C ALA A 95 -17.23 -26.60 -8.83
N PRO A 96 -17.04 -25.56 -9.65
CA PRO A 96 -16.32 -24.36 -9.23
C PRO A 96 -17.03 -23.64 -8.07
N PHE A 97 -18.28 -24.01 -7.80
CA PHE A 97 -19.13 -23.44 -6.79
C PHE A 97 -19.91 -24.53 -6.06
N GLY A 98 -19.25 -25.31 -5.20
CA GLY A 98 -19.97 -26.07 -4.18
C GLY A 98 -20.83 -25.12 -3.32
N PRO A 99 -22.00 -25.54 -2.81
CA PRO A 99 -22.96 -24.67 -2.12
C PRO A 99 -22.38 -23.95 -0.89
N ARG A 100 -21.28 -24.47 -0.32
CA ARG A 100 -20.56 -23.84 0.80
C ARG A 100 -19.76 -22.59 0.43
N LEU A 101 -19.29 -22.46 -0.81
CA LEU A 101 -18.48 -21.31 -1.24
C LEU A 101 -19.31 -20.03 -1.43
N TRP A 102 -20.61 -20.16 -1.76
CA TRP A 102 -21.54 -19.03 -1.84
C TRP A 102 -21.75 -18.33 -0.48
N VAL A 103 -21.80 -19.12 0.60
CA VAL A 103 -22.02 -18.60 1.95
C VAL A 103 -20.81 -17.78 2.42
N VAL A 104 -19.59 -18.21 2.08
CA VAL A 104 -18.36 -17.48 2.42
C VAL A 104 -18.21 -16.20 1.58
N GLY A 105 -18.56 -16.26 0.29
CA GLY A 105 -18.55 -15.08 -0.59
C GLY A 105 -19.50 -13.99 -0.11
N LEU A 106 -20.75 -14.35 0.24
CA LEU A 106 -21.76 -13.39 0.72
C LEU A 106 -21.45 -12.83 2.12
N ALA A 107 -20.86 -13.64 3.01
CA ALA A 107 -20.42 -13.14 4.31
C ALA A 107 -19.32 -12.09 4.18
N SER A 108 -18.40 -12.25 3.22
CA SER A 108 -17.31 -11.31 2.99
C SER A 108 -17.79 -9.96 2.45
N THR A 109 -18.75 -9.95 1.52
CA THR A 109 -19.31 -8.71 0.97
C THR A 109 -20.12 -7.96 2.01
N ALA A 110 -20.92 -8.66 2.83
CA ALA A 110 -21.66 -8.05 3.94
C ALA A 110 -20.71 -7.40 4.97
N ALA A 111 -19.61 -8.05 5.32
CA ALA A 111 -18.62 -7.50 6.26
C ALA A 111 -17.94 -6.23 5.71
N VAL A 112 -17.59 -6.21 4.41
CA VAL A 112 -17.00 -5.03 3.76
C VAL A 112 -17.98 -3.87 3.72
N ILE A 113 -19.24 -4.12 3.35
CA ILE A 113 -20.29 -3.09 3.33
C ILE A 113 -20.50 -2.51 4.73
N LEU A 114 -20.56 -3.37 5.76
CA LEU A 114 -20.69 -2.93 7.15
C LEU A 114 -19.50 -2.08 7.60
N ALA A 115 -18.27 -2.48 7.27
CA ALA A 115 -17.08 -1.71 7.60
C ALA A 115 -17.08 -0.33 6.92
N ILE A 116 -17.51 -0.24 5.65
CA ILE A 116 -17.65 1.03 4.93
C ILE A 116 -18.71 1.91 5.59
N ALA A 117 -19.87 1.36 5.96
CA ALA A 117 -20.93 2.10 6.62
C ALA A 117 -20.49 2.67 7.98
N ILE A 118 -19.77 1.86 8.78
CA ILE A 118 -19.18 2.30 10.06
C ILE A 118 -18.18 3.43 9.81
N TYR A 119 -17.27 3.27 8.84
CA TYR A 119 -16.28 4.28 8.51
C TYR A 119 -16.93 5.61 8.10
N LEU A 120 -17.91 5.58 7.21
CA LEU A 120 -18.66 6.77 6.79
C LEU A 120 -19.39 7.43 7.96
N GLY A 121 -20.01 6.64 8.85
CA GLY A 121 -20.66 7.15 10.06
C GLY A 121 -19.70 7.89 11.00
N VAL A 122 -18.48 7.36 11.19
CA VAL A 122 -17.43 8.02 11.98
C VAL A 122 -16.99 9.32 11.32
N VAL A 123 -16.69 9.31 10.02
CA VAL A 123 -16.25 10.50 9.28
C VAL A 123 -17.31 11.61 9.29
N LEU A 124 -18.57 11.27 9.03
CA LEU A 124 -19.69 12.22 9.06
C LEU A 124 -19.86 12.82 10.46
N ARG A 125 -19.77 12.01 11.52
CA ARG A 125 -19.85 12.49 12.91
C ARG A 125 -18.69 13.41 13.29
N SER A 126 -17.48 13.13 12.81
CA SER A 126 -16.32 14.01 13.05
C SER A 126 -16.44 15.36 12.34
N ASN A 127 -17.04 15.37 11.14
CA ASN A 127 -17.25 16.62 10.40
C ASN A 127 -18.35 17.49 10.99
N THR A 128 -19.43 16.91 11.55
CA THR A 128 -20.48 17.69 12.20
C THR A 128 -20.00 18.36 13.49
N THR A 129 -19.07 17.75 14.23
CA THR A 129 -18.44 18.39 15.40
C THR A 129 -17.56 19.59 15.06
N LEU A 130 -17.06 19.69 13.82
CA LEU A 130 -16.27 20.84 13.38
C LEU A 130 -17.14 22.01 12.91
N ALA A 131 -18.39 21.75 12.53
CA ALA A 131 -19.30 22.79 12.03
C ALA A 131 -19.91 23.64 13.15
N THR A 132 -20.11 23.10 14.35
CA THR A 132 -20.72 23.82 15.48
C THR A 132 -19.73 24.61 16.33
N GLY A 133 -18.42 24.41 16.13
CA GLY A 133 -17.37 25.01 16.94
C GLY A 133 -16.60 26.15 16.29
N ARG A 134 -16.99 26.63 15.09
CA ARG A 134 -16.30 27.75 14.45
C ARG A 134 -16.76 29.06 15.10
N PRO A 135 -15.96 29.72 15.96
CA PRO A 135 -16.31 31.04 16.46
C PRO A 135 -16.48 31.97 15.26
N ALA A 136 -17.52 32.81 15.29
CA ALA A 136 -17.72 33.83 14.28
C ALA A 136 -16.40 34.61 14.09
N PRO A 137 -15.96 34.85 12.84
CA PRO A 137 -14.77 35.65 12.63
C PRO A 137 -14.96 37.01 13.32
N PRO A 138 -13.97 37.50 14.09
CA PRO A 138 -14.08 38.84 14.65
C PRO A 138 -14.25 39.81 13.48
N THR A 139 -15.33 40.56 13.48
CA THR A 139 -15.52 41.68 12.56
C THR A 139 -14.45 42.71 12.87
N ILE A 140 -13.34 42.64 12.14
CA ILE A 140 -12.32 43.69 12.14
C ILE A 140 -12.94 44.85 11.34
N SER A 141 -13.52 45.81 12.06
CA SER A 141 -13.98 47.08 11.49
C SER A 141 -12.78 47.79 10.86
N VAL A 142 -12.78 47.93 9.52
CA VAL A 142 -11.67 48.47 8.71
C VAL A 142 -11.60 50.01 8.77
N GLU A 143 -12.15 50.64 9.81
CA GLU A 143 -12.41 52.09 9.81
C GLU A 143 -11.22 52.95 10.28
N ALA A 144 -10.05 52.37 10.56
CA ALA A 144 -8.95 53.10 11.20
C ALA A 144 -7.59 53.11 10.45
N MET A 145 -7.54 52.78 9.16
CA MET A 145 -6.29 52.89 8.36
C MET A 145 -6.43 53.92 7.24
N GLY A 146 -6.65 55.17 7.65
CA GLY A 146 -6.73 56.32 6.75
C GLY A 146 -5.91 57.51 7.24
N ALA A 147 -4.66 57.33 7.68
CA ALA A 147 -3.73 58.44 7.89
C ALA A 147 -2.30 57.95 8.20
N VAL A 148 -1.52 57.52 7.20
CA VAL A 148 -0.05 57.62 7.29
C VAL A 148 0.50 58.11 5.96
N GLN A 149 0.69 59.42 5.94
CA GLN A 149 1.42 60.27 5.01
C GLN A 149 2.72 59.58 4.52
N ARG A 150 2.90 59.46 3.19
CA ARG A 150 4.20 59.15 2.58
C ARG A 150 4.86 60.46 2.18
N ASP A 151 5.81 60.92 2.99
CA ASP A 151 6.84 61.85 2.56
C ASP A 151 8.14 61.07 2.37
N ALA A 152 8.51 60.83 1.11
CA ALA A 152 9.81 60.27 0.74
C ALA A 152 10.56 61.30 -0.12
N PRO A 153 11.78 61.72 0.27
CA PRO A 153 12.54 62.70 -0.49
C PRO A 153 13.18 62.08 -1.74
N ILE A 154 13.07 62.82 -2.84
CA ILE A 154 13.68 62.54 -4.13
C ILE A 154 15.19 62.81 -4.02
N ILE A 155 16.01 61.75 -4.10
CA ILE A 155 17.47 61.87 -4.24
C ILE A 155 17.80 61.86 -5.74
N ALA A 156 18.33 62.97 -6.24
CA ALA A 156 18.81 63.09 -7.61
C ALA A 156 20.20 62.45 -7.78
N PRO A 157 20.45 61.70 -8.87
CA PRO A 157 21.78 61.19 -9.19
C PRO A 157 22.66 62.28 -9.84
N ARG A 158 23.96 62.28 -9.48
CA ARG A 158 25.04 63.00 -10.15
C ARG A 158 25.63 62.17 -11.27
#